data_AF-A0A923B445-F1
#
_entry.id   AF-A0A923B445-F1
#
_cell.length_a   1.000
_cell.length_b   1.000
_cell.length_c   1.000
_cell.angle_alpha   90.00
_cell.angle_beta   90.00
_cell.angle_gamma   90.00
#
_symmetry.space_group_name_H-M   'P 1'
#
loop_
_entity.id
_entity.type
_entity.pdbx_description
1 polymer ?
#
loop_
_entity_poly.entity_id
_entity_poly.type
_entity_poly.pdbx_seq_one_letter_code
_entity_poly.pdbx_strand_id
1 'polypeptide(L)'
;MSVSHSAWLALVAIWVCFAASMAPALFAADPLLRITVDGDELRGQVIARDDSQCWFRMRDGAQRLIRMAEVSRYEVLPGGFRPMSTVELRDELAREWPGLRMASADGLIVAAPARVVTELKELFDGVRRDFRTWLRVHGRELPACEFPLVLVMPATREEFDRLLEGSELKPHATLAGAYFLESNRILLSPARRGEPPGERLATLVHEATHQLAFNLDVHSRIGRNPTWLVEGLAMAFENEALRTRDQLANPWERVNRERYLRLRAMQPTLRKGWLSRMIESDELFEADALGAYALSWGVTFHLMETRPRQYVKLLTSRAEEKGRSEVERKAARLAHFVEAVGVQPEWLEVEVNRYFEALGPSSR
;
A
#
# COMPACT_ATOMS: atom_id res chain seq x y z
N MET A 1 -9.21 -26.71 82.91
CA MET A 1 -8.24 -25.59 82.81
C MET A 1 -7.52 -25.71 81.48
N SER A 2 -7.20 -24.59 80.80
CA SER A 2 -6.54 -24.46 79.45
C SER A 2 -7.22 -25.24 78.29
N VAL A 3 -7.78 -24.67 77.21
CA VAL A 3 -7.35 -23.57 76.29
C VAL A 3 -6.00 -23.94 75.63
N SER A 4 -5.83 -24.14 74.31
CA SER A 4 -6.66 -23.98 73.09
C SER A 4 -6.13 -24.95 71.98
N HIS A 5 -6.43 -24.93 70.67
CA HIS A 5 -7.10 -23.98 69.75
C HIS A 5 -7.60 -24.69 68.46
N SER A 6 -8.54 -24.06 67.74
CA SER A 6 -8.83 -24.17 66.27
C SER A 6 -9.11 -25.53 65.59
N ALA A 7 -10.28 -25.61 64.96
CA ALA A 7 -10.71 -26.70 64.06
C ALA A 7 -10.30 -26.47 62.60
N TRP A 8 -10.30 -27.54 61.79
CA TRP A 8 -10.46 -27.47 60.33
C TRP A 8 -11.37 -28.59 59.82
N LEU A 9 -12.37 -28.21 59.01
CA LEU A 9 -13.28 -29.12 58.35
C LEU A 9 -12.80 -29.45 56.93
N ALA A 10 -12.89 -30.74 56.63
CA ALA A 10 -13.04 -31.39 55.33
C ALA A 10 -13.51 -30.54 54.13
N LEU A 11 -13.11 -30.96 52.92
CA LEU A 11 -14.06 -31.52 51.94
C LEU A 11 -13.38 -32.23 50.75
N VAL A 12 -14.13 -33.17 50.16
CA VAL A 12 -13.69 -34.06 49.07
C VAL A 12 -13.90 -33.37 47.72
N ALA A 13 -12.91 -33.45 46.83
CA ALA A 13 -13.00 -32.91 45.48
C ALA A 13 -13.80 -33.86 44.56
N ILE A 14 -14.95 -33.39 44.05
CA ILE A 14 -15.70 -34.04 42.97
C ILE A 14 -15.33 -33.35 41.65
N TRP A 15 -14.72 -34.09 40.74
CA TRP A 15 -14.47 -33.61 39.38
C TRP A 15 -15.73 -33.71 38.52
N VAL A 16 -16.26 -32.56 38.10
CA VAL A 16 -17.32 -32.48 37.08
C VAL A 16 -16.70 -31.95 35.78
N CYS A 17 -16.58 -32.81 34.78
CA CYS A 17 -16.13 -32.42 33.45
C CYS A 17 -17.20 -31.59 32.74
N PHE A 18 -17.08 -30.27 32.77
CA PHE A 18 -17.83 -29.41 31.87
C PHE A 18 -17.24 -29.51 30.45
N ALA A 19 -17.89 -30.30 29.60
CA ALA A 19 -17.65 -30.26 28.16
C ALA A 19 -18.18 -28.92 27.61
N ALA A 20 -17.30 -27.94 27.47
CA ALA A 20 -17.62 -26.67 26.84
C ALA A 20 -17.92 -26.90 25.35
N SER A 21 -19.21 -26.96 25.01
CA SER A 21 -19.67 -26.95 23.62
C SER A 21 -19.31 -25.61 22.99
N MET A 22 -18.14 -25.53 22.33
CA MET A 22 -17.79 -24.40 21.48
C MET A 22 -18.70 -24.41 20.26
N ALA A 23 -19.88 -23.80 20.39
CA ALA A 23 -20.57 -23.27 19.23
C ALA A 23 -19.62 -22.29 18.53
N PRO A 24 -19.47 -22.35 17.19
CA PRO A 24 -18.70 -21.35 16.49
C PRO A 24 -19.36 -20.00 16.76
N ALA A 25 -18.59 -19.05 17.30
CA ALA A 25 -19.02 -17.67 17.33
C ALA A 25 -19.21 -17.25 15.86
N LEU A 26 -20.47 -17.11 15.44
CA LEU A 26 -20.81 -16.33 14.27
C LEU A 26 -20.21 -14.95 14.52
N PHE A 27 -19.13 -14.63 13.80
CA PHE A 27 -18.56 -13.29 13.81
C PHE A 27 -19.70 -12.33 13.47
N ALA A 28 -20.12 -11.55 14.46
CA ALA A 28 -21.05 -10.47 14.21
C ALA A 28 -20.36 -9.55 13.20
N ALA A 29 -20.96 -9.38 12.03
CA ALA A 29 -20.41 -8.49 11.02
C ALA A 29 -20.19 -7.10 11.65
N ASP A 30 -19.05 -6.48 11.35
CA ASP A 30 -18.68 -5.18 11.89
C ASP A 30 -19.85 -4.19 11.79
N PRO A 31 -20.09 -3.33 12.78
CA PRO A 31 -21.28 -2.48 12.79
C PRO A 31 -21.24 -1.47 11.63
N LEU A 32 -22.27 -1.48 10.78
CA LEU A 32 -22.49 -0.39 9.85
C LEU A 32 -22.98 0.83 10.63
N LEU A 33 -22.24 1.93 10.53
CA LEU A 33 -22.54 3.20 11.17
C LEU A 33 -22.99 4.21 10.12
N ARG A 34 -24.00 5.00 10.47
CA ARG A 34 -24.27 6.32 9.89
C ARG A 34 -23.69 7.36 10.84
N ILE A 35 -22.92 8.31 10.34
CA ILE A 35 -22.43 9.46 11.11
C ILE A 35 -22.70 10.76 10.36
N THR A 36 -22.82 11.88 11.08
CA THR A 36 -22.94 13.23 10.51
C THR A 36 -21.76 14.09 10.94
N VAL A 37 -20.96 14.53 9.97
CA VAL A 37 -19.72 15.31 10.17
C VAL A 37 -19.79 16.53 9.27
N ASP A 38 -19.66 17.73 9.84
CA ASP A 38 -19.77 19.03 9.13
C ASP A 38 -21.02 19.21 8.23
N GLY A 39 -22.08 18.42 8.49
CA GLY A 39 -23.32 18.39 7.72
C GLY A 39 -23.45 17.21 6.74
N ASP A 40 -22.34 16.56 6.37
CA ASP A 40 -22.32 15.39 5.50
C ASP A 40 -22.75 14.11 6.25
N GLU A 41 -23.62 13.29 5.63
CA GLU A 41 -23.92 11.94 6.12
C GLU A 41 -22.97 10.91 5.51
N LEU A 42 -22.13 10.29 6.34
CA LEU A 42 -21.23 9.20 5.94
C LEU A 42 -21.76 7.85 6.43
N ARG A 43 -21.58 6.79 5.62
CA ARG A 43 -21.96 5.42 5.96
C ARG A 43 -20.78 4.47 5.82
N GLY A 44 -20.42 3.79 6.91
CA GLY A 44 -19.16 3.07 7.00
C GLY A 44 -18.95 2.37 8.34
N GLN A 45 -17.69 2.10 8.69
CA GLN A 45 -17.29 1.51 9.97
C GLN A 45 -16.05 2.20 10.54
N VAL A 46 -15.85 2.12 11.85
CA VAL A 46 -14.61 2.54 12.50
C VAL A 46 -13.60 1.39 12.42
N ILE A 47 -12.44 1.62 11.78
CA ILE A 47 -11.37 0.62 11.65
C ILE A 47 -10.24 0.78 12.67
N ALA A 48 -10.05 1.99 13.19
CA ALA A 48 -9.14 2.31 14.29
C ALA A 48 -9.58 3.60 14.98
N ARG A 49 -9.24 3.79 16.26
CA ARG A 49 -9.53 5.03 16.99
C ARG A 49 -8.59 5.25 18.16
N ASP A 50 -8.45 6.51 18.56
CA ASP A 50 -8.00 6.92 19.89
C ASP A 50 -9.14 7.71 20.59
N ASP A 51 -8.83 8.41 21.68
CA ASP A 51 -9.81 9.17 22.47
C ASP A 51 -10.31 10.46 21.77
N SER A 52 -9.64 10.89 20.69
CA SER A 52 -9.83 12.17 20.01
C SER A 52 -10.28 12.05 18.55
N GLN A 53 -9.93 10.95 17.88
CA GLN A 53 -10.15 10.76 16.44
C GLN A 53 -10.35 9.28 16.09
N CYS A 54 -10.96 9.02 14.93
CA CYS A 54 -11.09 7.67 14.37
C CYS A 54 -10.83 7.64 12.88
N TRP A 55 -10.33 6.50 12.40
CA TRP A 55 -10.34 6.14 11.00
C TRP A 55 -11.69 5.53 10.67
N PHE A 56 -12.47 6.24 9.87
CA PHE A 56 -13.78 5.81 9.39
C PHE A 56 -13.69 5.38 7.93
N ARG A 57 -14.05 4.13 7.63
CA ARG A 57 -13.98 3.52 6.30
C ARG A 57 -15.39 3.35 5.72
N MET A 58 -15.63 3.96 4.57
CA MET A 58 -16.90 3.94 3.85
C MET A 58 -17.06 2.64 3.03
N ARG A 59 -18.28 2.35 2.58
CA ARG A 59 -18.59 1.11 1.84
C ARG A 59 -17.88 1.02 0.47
N ASP A 60 -17.52 2.14 -0.16
CA ASP A 60 -16.77 2.18 -1.42
C ASP A 60 -15.26 1.90 -1.25
N GLY A 61 -14.80 1.79 0.00
CA GLY A 61 -13.39 1.59 0.34
C GLY A 61 -12.62 2.89 0.59
N ALA A 62 -13.26 4.06 0.46
CA ALA A 62 -12.69 5.31 0.91
C ALA A 62 -12.57 5.35 2.44
N GLN A 63 -11.63 6.12 2.97
CA GLN A 63 -11.36 6.30 4.39
C GLN A 63 -11.14 7.77 4.72
N ARG A 64 -11.57 8.19 5.92
CA ARG A 64 -11.32 9.52 6.47
C ARG A 64 -10.84 9.40 7.92
N LEU A 65 -9.88 10.24 8.29
CA LEU A 65 -9.57 10.50 9.69
C LEU A 65 -10.53 11.59 10.18
N ILE A 66 -11.35 11.27 11.17
CA ILE A 66 -12.45 12.12 11.66
C ILE A 66 -12.19 12.45 13.13
N ARG A 67 -12.24 13.72 13.51
CA ARG A 67 -12.13 14.10 14.93
C ARG A 67 -13.48 13.84 15.59
N MET A 68 -13.47 13.22 16.77
CA MET A 68 -14.69 12.86 17.50
C MET A 68 -15.54 14.08 17.90
N ALA A 69 -14.91 15.25 18.02
CA ALA A 69 -15.58 16.53 18.23
C ALA A 69 -16.37 17.07 17.01
N GLU A 70 -16.13 16.56 15.80
CA GLU A 70 -16.84 16.95 14.57
C GLU A 70 -18.10 16.09 14.32
N VAL A 71 -18.24 14.96 15.04
CA VAL A 71 -19.36 14.03 14.89
C VAL A 71 -20.58 14.55 15.66
N SER A 72 -21.49 15.20 14.93
CA SER A 72 -22.73 15.77 15.48
C SER A 72 -23.82 14.73 15.77
N ARG A 73 -23.79 13.59 15.06
CA ARG A 73 -24.74 12.47 15.22
C ARG A 73 -24.09 11.16 14.79
N TYR A 74 -24.47 10.06 15.45
CA TYR A 74 -24.19 8.70 14.98
C TYR A 74 -25.41 7.78 15.18
N GLU A 75 -25.49 6.71 14.40
CA GLU A 75 -26.53 5.69 14.43
C GLU A 75 -25.94 4.35 13.96
N VAL A 76 -26.25 3.24 14.66
CA VAL A 76 -25.91 1.89 14.20
C VAL A 76 -27.03 1.40 13.29
N LEU A 77 -26.69 1.07 12.04
CA LEU A 77 -27.63 0.60 11.03
C LEU A 77 -27.77 -0.94 11.05
N PRO A 78 -28.96 -1.49 10.73
CA PRO A 78 -29.14 -2.93 10.58
C PRO A 78 -28.38 -3.48 9.36
N GLY A 79 -28.02 -4.76 9.43
CA GLY A 79 -27.42 -5.52 8.30
C GLY A 79 -25.90 -5.70 8.36
N GLY A 80 -25.20 -4.97 9.23
CA GLY A 80 -23.74 -5.00 9.34
C GLY A 80 -23.03 -4.30 8.17
N PHE A 81 -21.76 -3.98 8.34
CA PHE A 81 -20.94 -3.40 7.31
C PHE A 81 -20.70 -4.42 6.20
N ARG A 82 -20.85 -3.96 4.96
CA ARG A 82 -20.47 -4.69 3.76
C ARG A 82 -19.89 -3.71 2.76
N PRO A 83 -18.73 -3.99 2.16
CA PRO A 83 -18.25 -3.29 0.98
C PRO A 83 -19.35 -3.19 -0.09
N MET A 84 -19.27 -2.17 -0.93
CA MET A 84 -20.03 -2.12 -2.17
C MET A 84 -19.54 -3.23 -3.09
N SER A 85 -20.49 -3.94 -3.68
CA SER A 85 -20.21 -4.81 -4.83
C SER A 85 -19.67 -4.01 -6.01
N THR A 86 -18.98 -4.68 -6.92
CA THR A 86 -18.50 -4.08 -8.18
C THR A 86 -19.64 -3.45 -9.00
N VAL A 87 -20.87 -3.96 -8.86
CA VAL A 87 -22.06 -3.41 -9.53
C VAL A 87 -22.50 -2.10 -8.87
N GLU A 88 -22.69 -2.09 -7.55
CA GLU A 88 -23.06 -0.87 -6.79
C GLU A 88 -22.10 0.28 -7.09
N LEU A 89 -20.78 0.04 -6.94
CA LEU A 89 -19.78 1.10 -7.11
C LEU A 89 -19.62 1.52 -8.58
N ARG A 90 -19.77 0.61 -9.56
CA ARG A 90 -19.77 0.98 -10.98
C ARG A 90 -20.98 1.86 -11.32
N ASP A 91 -22.14 1.59 -10.74
CA ASP A 91 -23.37 2.35 -11.00
C ASP A 91 -23.39 3.69 -10.23
N GLU A 92 -22.57 3.85 -9.19
CA GLU A 92 -22.18 5.16 -8.63
C GLU A 92 -21.21 5.91 -9.55
N LEU A 93 -20.10 5.27 -9.95
CA LEU A 93 -19.12 5.87 -10.85
C LEU A 93 -19.72 6.28 -12.20
N ALA A 94 -20.73 5.57 -12.72
CA ALA A 94 -21.44 5.96 -13.95
C ALA A 94 -22.31 7.22 -13.78
N ARG A 95 -22.73 7.54 -12.56
CA ARG A 95 -23.43 8.81 -12.24
C ARG A 95 -22.44 9.94 -11.96
N GLU A 96 -21.30 9.63 -11.35
CA GLU A 96 -20.17 10.55 -11.15
C GLU A 96 -19.52 10.95 -12.50
N TRP A 97 -19.41 9.99 -13.43
CA TRP A 97 -18.69 10.12 -14.70
C TRP A 97 -19.54 9.76 -15.94
N PRO A 98 -20.64 10.48 -16.23
CA PRO A 98 -21.57 10.13 -17.32
C PRO A 98 -20.94 10.21 -18.73
N GLY A 99 -19.82 10.92 -18.89
CA GLY A 99 -19.07 11.00 -20.16
C GLY A 99 -18.05 9.87 -20.39
N LEU A 100 -17.75 9.06 -19.36
CA LEU A 100 -16.76 7.98 -19.45
C LEU A 100 -17.43 6.63 -19.74
N ARG A 101 -16.65 5.69 -20.28
CA ARG A 101 -17.05 4.28 -20.38
C ARG A 101 -16.49 3.51 -19.20
N MET A 102 -17.30 2.55 -18.75
CA MET A 102 -16.94 1.63 -17.68
C MET A 102 -16.54 0.28 -18.25
N ALA A 103 -15.42 -0.27 -17.80
CA ALA A 103 -15.08 -1.68 -17.98
C ALA A 103 -14.69 -2.28 -16.62
N SER A 104 -15.07 -3.52 -16.35
CA SER A 104 -14.87 -4.12 -15.02
C SER A 104 -14.60 -5.62 -15.10
N ALA A 105 -13.69 -6.12 -14.26
CA ALA A 105 -13.36 -7.56 -14.15
C ALA A 105 -12.83 -7.89 -12.75
N ASP A 106 -13.33 -8.95 -12.12
CA ASP A 106 -12.87 -9.48 -10.83
C ASP A 106 -12.62 -8.43 -9.75
N GLY A 107 -13.56 -7.49 -9.57
CA GLY A 107 -13.43 -6.40 -8.59
C GLY A 107 -12.62 -5.18 -9.05
N LEU A 108 -12.06 -5.15 -10.26
CA LEU A 108 -11.54 -3.92 -10.87
C LEU A 108 -12.67 -3.17 -11.60
N ILE A 109 -12.69 -1.84 -11.50
CA ILE A 109 -13.53 -0.93 -12.29
C ILE A 109 -12.62 0.14 -12.92
N VAL A 110 -12.69 0.28 -14.24
CA VAL A 110 -12.01 1.34 -15.01
C VAL A 110 -13.04 2.25 -15.64
N ALA A 111 -13.00 3.54 -15.28
CA ALA A 111 -13.75 4.64 -15.87
C ALA A 111 -12.82 5.44 -16.79
N ALA A 112 -12.98 5.34 -18.11
CA ALA A 112 -12.10 6.02 -19.07
C ALA A 112 -12.78 6.30 -20.42
N PRO A 113 -12.20 7.12 -21.32
CA PRO A 113 -12.68 7.27 -22.69
C PRO A 113 -12.76 5.92 -23.42
N ALA A 114 -13.80 5.75 -24.25
CA ALA A 114 -14.09 4.48 -24.94
C ALA A 114 -12.90 3.88 -25.71
N ARG A 115 -12.02 4.73 -26.25
CA ARG A 115 -10.83 4.35 -27.03
C ARG A 115 -9.74 3.60 -26.24
N VAL A 116 -9.76 3.63 -24.91
CA VAL A 116 -8.65 3.17 -24.04
C VAL A 116 -9.11 2.41 -22.78
N VAL A 117 -10.41 2.42 -22.46
CA VAL A 117 -10.94 1.76 -21.26
C VAL A 117 -10.59 0.25 -21.19
N THR A 118 -10.60 -0.45 -22.32
CA THR A 118 -10.23 -1.87 -22.39
C THR A 118 -8.73 -2.10 -22.20
N GLU A 119 -7.88 -1.32 -22.89
CA GLU A 119 -6.41 -1.34 -22.76
C GLU A 119 -5.99 -1.16 -21.29
N LEU A 120 -6.53 -0.13 -20.63
CA LEU A 120 -6.21 0.18 -19.24
C LEU A 120 -6.67 -0.92 -18.28
N LYS A 121 -7.85 -1.51 -18.51
CA LYS A 121 -8.35 -2.66 -17.72
C LYS A 121 -7.47 -3.88 -17.89
N GLU A 122 -7.10 -4.23 -19.12
CA GLU A 122 -6.28 -5.41 -19.42
C GLU A 122 -4.86 -5.28 -18.87
N LEU A 123 -4.25 -4.09 -18.96
CA LEU A 123 -2.96 -3.81 -18.34
C LEU A 123 -3.02 -3.96 -16.81
N PHE A 124 -4.00 -3.34 -16.15
CA PHE A 124 -4.16 -3.48 -14.70
C PHE A 124 -4.39 -4.95 -14.32
N ASP A 125 -5.30 -5.66 -14.99
CA ASP A 125 -5.53 -7.09 -14.77
C ASP A 125 -4.25 -7.94 -14.93
N GLY A 126 -3.34 -7.55 -15.84
CA GLY A 126 -1.98 -8.08 -15.93
C GLY A 126 -1.15 -7.78 -14.68
N VAL A 127 -0.96 -6.51 -14.34
CA VAL A 127 -0.20 -6.05 -13.15
C VAL A 127 -0.67 -6.75 -11.88
N ARG A 128 -1.98 -6.88 -11.68
CA ARG A 128 -2.59 -7.56 -10.54
C ARG A 128 -2.25 -9.05 -10.47
N ARG A 129 -2.32 -9.77 -11.61
CA ARG A 129 -1.96 -11.21 -11.67
C ARG A 129 -0.49 -11.42 -11.35
N ASP A 130 0.37 -10.57 -11.89
CA ASP A 130 1.82 -10.70 -11.73
C ASP A 130 2.25 -10.29 -10.32
N PHE A 131 1.68 -9.23 -9.74
CA PHE A 131 1.90 -8.81 -8.34
C PHE A 131 1.53 -9.93 -7.34
N ARG A 132 0.35 -10.53 -7.49
CA ARG A 132 -0.06 -11.67 -6.65
C ARG A 132 0.83 -12.90 -6.86
N THR A 133 1.26 -13.16 -8.09
CA THR A 133 2.15 -14.28 -8.41
C THR A 133 3.54 -14.09 -7.82
N TRP A 134 4.11 -12.90 -7.94
CA TRP A 134 5.43 -12.54 -7.41
C TRP A 134 5.47 -12.71 -5.89
N LEU A 135 4.47 -12.18 -5.17
CA LEU A 135 4.40 -12.29 -3.70
C LEU A 135 4.17 -13.74 -3.24
N ARG A 136 3.28 -14.49 -3.92
CA ARG A 136 3.03 -15.91 -3.62
C ARG A 136 4.28 -16.78 -3.77
N VAL A 137 5.05 -16.59 -4.85
CA VAL A 137 6.30 -17.36 -5.09
C VAL A 137 7.36 -17.08 -4.01
N HIS A 138 7.37 -15.87 -3.46
CA HIS A 138 8.30 -15.47 -2.40
C HIS A 138 7.74 -15.65 -0.98
N GLY A 139 6.68 -16.45 -0.82
CA GLY A 139 6.22 -16.97 0.48
C GLY A 139 5.10 -16.18 1.15
N ARG A 140 4.43 -15.26 0.45
CA ARG A 140 3.26 -14.55 0.97
C ARG A 140 2.05 -14.75 0.08
N GLU A 141 1.11 -15.56 0.55
CA GLU A 141 -0.25 -15.55 0.04
C GLU A 141 -0.99 -14.30 0.57
N LEU A 142 -1.81 -13.69 -0.27
CA LEU A 142 -2.51 -12.44 0.01
C LEU A 142 -4.03 -12.66 -0.01
N PRO A 143 -4.79 -11.97 0.85
CA PRO A 143 -6.25 -12.00 0.78
C PRO A 143 -6.77 -11.50 -0.58
N ALA A 144 -8.06 -11.67 -0.86
CA ALA A 144 -8.72 -10.90 -1.90
C ALA A 144 -8.80 -9.42 -1.47
N CYS A 145 -8.88 -8.48 -2.41
CA CYS A 145 -9.19 -7.10 -2.07
C CYS A 145 -10.58 -7.04 -1.43
N GLU A 146 -10.69 -6.41 -0.26
CA GLU A 146 -11.97 -6.24 0.43
C GLU A 146 -12.96 -5.34 -0.36
N PHE A 147 -12.42 -4.35 -1.06
CA PHE A 147 -13.17 -3.38 -1.87
C PHE A 147 -12.84 -3.52 -3.35
N PRO A 148 -13.76 -3.13 -4.26
CA PRO A 148 -13.41 -2.99 -5.66
C PRO A 148 -12.31 -1.94 -5.84
N LEU A 149 -11.36 -2.21 -6.74
CA LEU A 149 -10.31 -1.27 -7.11
C LEU A 149 -10.83 -0.37 -8.23
N VAL A 150 -10.53 0.93 -8.13
CA VAL A 150 -11.05 1.94 -9.07
C VAL A 150 -9.90 2.67 -9.74
N LEU A 151 -9.96 2.75 -11.07
CA LEU A 151 -9.16 3.61 -11.92
C LEU A 151 -10.08 4.57 -12.66
N VAL A 152 -9.85 5.88 -12.53
CA VAL A 152 -10.50 6.93 -13.31
C VAL A 152 -9.46 7.61 -14.20
N MET A 153 -9.76 7.75 -15.49
CA MET A 153 -9.02 8.62 -16.40
C MET A 153 -10.01 9.54 -17.09
N PRO A 154 -9.99 10.86 -16.85
CA PRO A 154 -10.87 11.80 -17.53
C PRO A 154 -10.53 11.92 -19.02
N ALA A 155 -11.37 12.62 -19.78
CA ALA A 155 -11.21 12.75 -21.22
C ALA A 155 -10.14 13.77 -21.61
N THR A 156 -9.96 14.83 -20.82
CA THR A 156 -9.01 15.92 -21.09
C THR A 156 -8.07 16.20 -19.91
N ARG A 157 -6.98 16.92 -20.19
CA ARG A 157 -5.98 17.27 -19.17
C ARG A 157 -6.53 18.31 -18.18
N GLU A 158 -7.39 19.20 -18.66
CA GLU A 158 -8.08 20.24 -17.88
C GLU A 158 -9.15 19.65 -16.94
N GLU A 159 -9.70 18.47 -17.25
CA GLU A 159 -10.50 17.69 -16.31
C GLU A 159 -9.62 17.03 -15.24
N PHE A 160 -8.47 16.46 -15.62
CA PHE A 160 -7.51 15.89 -14.66
C PHE A 160 -6.98 16.94 -13.68
N ASP A 161 -6.52 18.09 -14.17
CA ASP A 161 -5.96 19.15 -13.32
C ASP A 161 -7.02 19.72 -12.35
N ARG A 162 -8.29 19.87 -12.80
CA ARG A 162 -9.39 20.28 -11.91
C ARG A 162 -9.73 19.27 -10.83
N LEU A 163 -9.49 17.97 -11.04
CA LEU A 163 -9.72 16.94 -10.02
C LEU A 163 -8.64 16.91 -8.94
N LEU A 164 -7.51 17.60 -9.18
CA LEU A 164 -6.46 17.80 -8.18
C LEU A 164 -6.69 19.08 -7.36
N GLU A 165 -7.58 19.98 -7.79
CA GLU A 165 -7.99 21.17 -7.04
C GLU A 165 -8.74 20.76 -5.76
N GLY A 166 -8.05 20.83 -4.61
CA GLY A 166 -8.56 20.39 -3.31
C GLY A 166 -7.96 19.08 -2.80
N SER A 167 -7.11 18.41 -3.58
CA SER A 167 -6.24 17.34 -3.08
C SER A 167 -4.93 17.89 -2.50
N GLU A 168 -4.19 17.09 -1.74
CA GLU A 168 -2.84 17.47 -1.28
C GLU A 168 -1.83 17.59 -2.45
N LEU A 169 -2.10 16.89 -3.56
CA LEU A 169 -1.30 16.96 -4.77
C LEU A 169 -1.65 18.21 -5.57
N LYS A 170 -0.68 19.11 -5.72
CA LYS A 170 -0.86 20.29 -6.57
C LYS A 170 -0.75 19.91 -8.06
N PRO A 171 -1.72 20.28 -8.91
CA PRO A 171 -1.62 20.06 -10.35
C PRO A 171 -0.37 20.75 -10.90
N HIS A 172 0.43 19.98 -11.63
CA HIS A 172 1.65 20.45 -12.28
C HIS A 172 1.89 19.64 -13.55
N ALA A 173 2.58 20.25 -14.54
CA ALA A 173 2.62 19.74 -15.91
C ALA A 173 3.07 18.27 -16.02
N THR A 174 4.01 17.83 -15.18
CA THR A 174 4.61 16.48 -15.21
C THR A 174 3.85 15.40 -14.43
N LEU A 175 2.82 15.74 -13.63
CA LEU A 175 1.99 14.72 -12.98
C LEU A 175 1.22 13.91 -14.03
N ALA A 176 1.42 12.60 -14.05
CA ALA A 176 0.85 11.68 -15.04
C ALA A 176 -0.23 10.76 -14.45
N GLY A 177 -0.27 10.61 -13.12
CA GLY A 177 -1.24 9.84 -12.37
C GLY A 177 -1.01 10.00 -10.87
N ALA A 178 -1.93 9.47 -10.06
CA ALA A 178 -1.78 9.33 -8.61
C ALA A 178 -2.79 8.30 -8.07
N TYR A 179 -2.35 7.43 -7.16
CA TYR A 179 -3.19 6.67 -6.26
C TYR A 179 -3.48 7.46 -4.97
N PHE A 180 -4.76 7.68 -4.67
CA PHE A 180 -5.20 8.35 -3.46
C PHE A 180 -5.57 7.35 -2.37
N LEU A 181 -4.89 7.41 -1.21
CA LEU A 181 -5.17 6.54 -0.06
C LEU A 181 -6.55 6.79 0.54
N GLU A 182 -7.03 8.03 0.48
CA GLU A 182 -8.28 8.51 1.06
C GLU A 182 -9.47 7.97 0.29
N SER A 183 -9.48 8.12 -1.04
CA SER A 183 -10.59 7.66 -1.89
C SER A 183 -10.46 6.19 -2.30
N ASN A 184 -9.27 5.61 -2.15
CA ASN A 184 -8.88 4.30 -2.71
C ASN A 184 -8.91 4.23 -4.25
N ARG A 185 -8.80 5.36 -4.95
CA ARG A 185 -8.91 5.45 -6.42
C ARG A 185 -7.59 5.87 -7.03
N ILE A 186 -7.27 5.34 -8.21
CA ILE A 186 -6.24 5.91 -9.09
C ILE A 186 -6.91 6.97 -9.97
N LEU A 187 -6.34 8.15 -10.03
CA LEU A 187 -6.61 9.14 -11.08
C LEU A 187 -5.42 9.13 -12.05
N LEU A 188 -5.65 8.79 -13.31
CA LEU A 188 -4.63 8.79 -14.36
C LEU A 188 -4.83 10.02 -15.26
N SER A 189 -3.75 10.67 -15.69
CA SER A 189 -3.83 11.73 -16.71
C SER A 189 -4.07 11.09 -18.08
N PRO A 190 -4.91 11.69 -18.94
CA PRO A 190 -4.84 11.38 -20.36
C PRO A 190 -3.46 11.76 -20.92
N ALA A 191 -3.00 11.02 -21.93
CA ALA A 191 -1.68 11.22 -22.53
C ALA A 191 -1.53 12.64 -23.10
N ARG A 192 -0.38 13.27 -22.84
CA ARG A 192 -0.02 14.59 -23.34
C ARG A 192 0.27 14.54 -24.84
N ARG A 193 0.17 15.69 -25.51
CA ARG A 193 0.49 15.80 -26.93
C ARG A 193 1.98 15.49 -27.17
N GLY A 194 2.26 14.37 -27.82
CA GLY A 194 3.62 13.90 -28.11
C GLY A 194 4.20 12.95 -27.05
N GLU A 195 3.43 12.60 -26.01
CA GLU A 195 3.81 11.58 -25.04
C GLU A 195 3.83 10.18 -25.71
N PRO A 196 4.93 9.42 -25.62
CA PRO A 196 4.96 8.03 -26.04
C PRO A 196 3.89 7.21 -25.30
N PRO A 197 3.12 6.33 -25.98
CA PRO A 197 2.08 5.54 -25.32
C PRO A 197 2.55 4.78 -24.07
N GLY A 198 3.81 4.33 -24.06
CA GLY A 198 4.42 3.60 -22.95
C GLY A 198 4.60 4.40 -21.65
N GLU A 199 4.70 5.74 -21.67
CA GLU A 199 4.89 6.54 -20.44
C GLU A 199 3.63 6.53 -19.56
N ARG A 200 2.46 6.78 -20.15
CA ARG A 200 1.15 6.60 -19.51
C ARG A 200 0.94 5.17 -18.99
N LEU A 201 1.36 4.15 -19.74
CA LEU A 201 1.20 2.76 -19.32
C LEU A 201 2.13 2.43 -18.15
N ALA A 202 3.39 2.88 -18.17
CA ALA A 202 4.30 2.74 -17.04
C ALA A 202 3.77 3.46 -15.78
N THR A 203 3.19 4.65 -15.96
CA THR A 203 2.50 5.37 -14.88
C THR A 203 1.34 4.54 -14.31
N LEU A 204 0.49 3.92 -15.14
CA LEU A 204 -0.55 3.03 -14.63
C LEU A 204 0.04 1.82 -13.88
N VAL A 205 1.14 1.22 -14.35
CA VAL A 205 1.80 0.11 -13.63
C VAL A 205 2.28 0.56 -12.25
N HIS A 206 2.84 1.77 -12.14
CA HIS A 206 3.26 2.39 -10.89
C HIS A 206 2.08 2.57 -9.92
N GLU A 207 1.05 3.30 -10.32
CA GLU A 207 -0.13 3.57 -9.47
C GLU A 207 -0.93 2.31 -9.13
N ALA A 208 -1.05 1.37 -10.07
CA ALA A 208 -1.67 0.07 -9.82
C ALA A 208 -0.87 -0.73 -8.78
N THR A 209 0.46 -0.63 -8.77
CA THR A 209 1.30 -1.27 -7.75
C THR A 209 1.06 -0.67 -6.36
N HIS A 210 0.90 0.66 -6.23
CA HIS A 210 0.47 1.26 -4.97
C HIS A 210 -0.92 0.76 -4.55
N GLN A 211 -1.94 0.90 -5.41
CA GLN A 211 -3.32 0.50 -5.09
C GLN A 211 -3.39 -0.98 -4.68
N LEU A 212 -2.67 -1.87 -5.37
CA LEU A 212 -2.57 -3.29 -5.01
C LEU A 212 -1.86 -3.49 -3.67
N ALA A 213 -0.72 -2.84 -3.42
CA ALA A 213 0.01 -2.98 -2.18
C ALA A 213 -0.81 -2.55 -0.95
N PHE A 214 -1.56 -1.45 -1.07
CA PHE A 214 -2.42 -0.92 0.00
C PHE A 214 -3.72 -1.72 0.21
N ASN A 215 -4.24 -2.45 -0.79
CA ASN A 215 -5.46 -3.26 -0.66
C ASN A 215 -5.20 -4.76 -0.42
N LEU A 216 -3.94 -5.17 -0.33
CA LEU A 216 -3.51 -6.56 -0.13
C LEU A 216 -2.62 -6.73 1.12
N ASP A 217 -2.71 -5.80 2.07
CA ASP A 217 -1.93 -5.76 3.33
C ASP A 217 -0.40 -5.76 3.16
N VAL A 218 0.10 -5.32 1.99
CA VAL A 218 1.53 -5.09 1.77
C VAL A 218 1.91 -3.75 2.41
N HIS A 219 1.17 -2.68 2.15
CA HIS A 219 1.32 -1.38 2.83
C HIS A 219 0.11 -1.09 3.71
N SER A 220 0.31 -0.36 4.83
CA SER A 220 -0.78 -0.01 5.75
C SER A 220 -1.50 1.24 5.27
N ARG A 221 -2.83 1.19 5.12
CA ARG A 221 -3.64 2.36 4.73
C ARG A 221 -3.83 3.40 5.85
N ILE A 222 -3.57 3.03 7.12
CA ILE A 222 -3.75 3.93 8.28
C ILE A 222 -2.47 4.13 9.10
N GLY A 223 -1.47 3.27 8.91
CA GLY A 223 -0.16 3.33 9.58
C GLY A 223 0.90 3.97 8.69
N ARG A 224 2.08 4.25 9.27
CA ARG A 224 3.17 4.90 8.52
C ARG A 224 3.98 3.88 7.71
N ASN A 225 4.12 4.13 6.42
CA ASN A 225 4.99 3.34 5.53
C ASN A 225 6.23 4.19 5.20
N PRO A 226 7.46 3.65 5.24
CA PRO A 226 8.64 4.39 4.76
C PRO A 226 8.53 4.66 3.26
N THR A 227 8.70 5.90 2.82
CA THR A 227 8.45 6.30 1.42
C THR A 227 9.34 5.51 0.47
N TRP A 228 10.62 5.29 0.82
CA TRP A 228 11.54 4.51 0.00
C TRP A 228 11.05 3.09 -0.33
N LEU A 229 10.32 2.46 0.59
CA LEU A 229 9.81 1.11 0.42
C LEU A 229 8.56 1.09 -0.48
N VAL A 230 7.70 2.10 -0.33
CA VAL A 230 6.48 2.29 -1.13
C VAL A 230 6.84 2.59 -2.58
N GLU A 231 7.70 3.59 -2.80
CA GLU A 231 8.15 4.03 -4.11
C GLU A 231 9.06 3.01 -4.79
N GLY A 232 10.02 2.45 -4.03
CA GLY A 232 10.95 1.43 -4.51
C GLY A 232 10.23 0.22 -5.11
N LEU A 233 9.14 -0.23 -4.47
CA LEU A 233 8.29 -1.30 -4.97
C LEU A 233 7.61 -0.92 -6.30
N ALA A 234 6.97 0.24 -6.38
CA ALA A 234 6.28 0.69 -7.58
C ALA A 234 7.24 0.82 -8.79
N MET A 235 8.39 1.48 -8.61
CA MET A 235 9.39 1.65 -9.65
C MET A 235 10.08 0.35 -10.11
N ALA A 236 10.12 -0.68 -9.26
CA ALA A 236 10.61 -1.99 -9.65
C ALA A 236 9.59 -2.73 -10.52
N PHE A 237 8.30 -2.65 -10.18
CA PHE A 237 7.20 -3.29 -10.90
C PHE A 237 6.89 -2.67 -12.27
N GLU A 238 7.35 -1.43 -12.53
CA GLU A 238 7.35 -0.81 -13.87
C GLU A 238 8.03 -1.68 -14.94
N ASN A 239 9.07 -2.46 -14.60
CA ASN A 239 9.70 -3.38 -15.55
C ASN A 239 8.94 -4.71 -15.63
N GLU A 240 8.46 -5.07 -16.82
CA GLU A 240 7.67 -6.28 -17.05
C GLU A 240 8.45 -7.59 -16.79
N ALA A 241 9.72 -7.69 -17.21
CA ALA A 241 10.53 -8.89 -16.99
C ALA A 241 10.80 -9.15 -15.50
N LEU A 242 10.93 -8.09 -14.71
CA LEU A 242 11.03 -8.16 -13.24
C LEU A 242 9.70 -8.62 -12.62
N ARG A 243 8.60 -7.97 -13.01
CA ARG A 243 7.25 -8.22 -12.48
C ARG A 243 6.74 -9.62 -12.81
N THR A 244 6.98 -10.12 -14.02
CA THR A 244 6.62 -11.49 -14.45
C THR A 244 7.61 -12.56 -13.95
N ARG A 245 8.78 -12.16 -13.46
CA ARG A 245 9.93 -13.04 -13.13
C ARG A 245 10.35 -13.89 -14.33
N ASP A 246 10.57 -13.24 -15.47
CA ASP A 246 11.14 -13.90 -16.65
C ASP A 246 12.48 -14.55 -16.28
N GLN A 247 12.52 -15.88 -16.37
CA GLN A 247 13.68 -16.71 -16.04
C GLN A 247 14.71 -16.77 -17.18
N LEU A 248 14.32 -16.34 -18.38
CA LEU A 248 15.21 -16.23 -19.54
C LEU A 248 15.87 -14.86 -19.60
N ALA A 249 15.22 -13.84 -19.06
CA ALA A 249 15.81 -12.52 -18.88
C ALA A 249 17.02 -12.58 -17.95
N ASN A 250 18.09 -11.88 -18.31
CA ASN A 250 19.21 -11.62 -17.40
C ASN A 250 18.89 -10.44 -16.45
N PRO A 251 19.68 -10.20 -15.39
CA PRO A 251 19.43 -9.09 -14.46
C PRO A 251 19.45 -7.70 -15.11
N TRP A 252 20.15 -7.52 -16.24
CA TRP A 252 20.17 -6.25 -16.97
C TRP A 252 18.86 -5.96 -17.70
N GLU A 253 18.17 -6.97 -18.21
CA GLU A 253 16.87 -6.80 -18.88
C GLU A 253 15.74 -6.44 -17.89
N ARG A 254 15.94 -6.77 -16.61
CA ARG A 254 15.00 -6.42 -15.51
C ARG A 254 15.15 -5.00 -14.96
N VAL A 255 16.15 -4.21 -15.38
CA VAL A 255 16.37 -2.88 -14.79
C VAL A 255 15.33 -1.85 -15.21
N ASN A 256 15.04 -0.91 -14.31
CA ASN A 256 14.47 0.38 -14.69
C ASN A 256 15.62 1.28 -15.17
N ARG A 257 15.73 1.51 -16.48
CA ARG A 257 16.91 2.14 -17.09
C ARG A 257 17.14 3.58 -16.61
N GLU A 258 16.08 4.36 -16.39
CA GLU A 258 16.20 5.73 -15.89
C GLU A 258 16.77 5.75 -14.47
N ARG A 259 16.18 4.93 -13.57
CA ARG A 259 16.61 4.82 -12.18
C ARG A 259 18.03 4.27 -12.08
N TYR A 260 18.41 3.29 -12.91
CA TYR A 260 19.79 2.80 -13.01
C TYR A 260 20.77 3.90 -13.41
N LEU A 261 20.48 4.67 -14.47
CA LEU A 261 21.38 5.74 -14.93
C LEU A 261 21.56 6.84 -13.88
N ARG A 262 20.46 7.24 -13.20
CA ARG A 262 20.52 8.22 -12.10
C ARG A 262 21.32 7.68 -10.91
N LEU A 263 21.09 6.42 -10.50
CA LEU A 263 21.82 5.78 -9.40
C LEU A 263 23.33 5.70 -9.69
N ARG A 264 23.73 5.25 -10.89
CA ARG A 264 25.15 5.17 -11.27
C ARG A 264 25.83 6.55 -11.34
N ALA A 265 25.10 7.59 -11.73
CA ALA A 265 25.62 8.96 -11.72
C ALA A 265 25.80 9.50 -10.28
N MET A 266 24.99 9.05 -9.32
CA MET A 266 25.07 9.47 -7.91
C MET A 266 26.12 8.69 -7.11
N GLN A 267 26.34 7.40 -7.40
CA GLN A 267 27.19 6.51 -6.60
C GLN A 267 28.58 7.08 -6.21
N PRO A 268 29.34 7.76 -7.11
CA PRO A 268 30.64 8.35 -6.75
C PRO A 268 30.58 9.45 -5.67
N THR A 269 29.41 10.05 -5.44
CA THR A 269 29.21 11.17 -4.50
C THR A 269 28.28 10.83 -3.33
N LEU A 270 27.76 9.59 -3.26
CA LEU A 270 26.94 9.15 -2.13
C LEU A 270 27.75 9.15 -0.82
N ARG A 271 27.23 9.90 0.17
CA ARG A 271 27.80 9.94 1.52
C ARG A 271 27.50 8.62 2.23
N LYS A 272 28.51 8.03 2.88
CA LYS A 272 28.38 6.80 3.69
C LYS A 272 27.21 6.89 4.67
N GLY A 273 26.50 5.78 4.87
CA GLY A 273 25.29 5.74 5.70
C GLY A 273 24.14 6.51 5.05
N TRP A 274 24.02 6.46 3.72
CA TRP A 274 22.83 6.96 3.03
C TRP A 274 21.66 6.00 3.20
N LEU A 275 21.92 4.69 3.27
CA LEU A 275 20.85 3.70 3.43
C LEU A 275 20.21 3.81 4.82
N SER A 276 21.00 3.95 5.88
CA SER A 276 20.51 4.13 7.25
C SER A 276 19.61 5.37 7.34
N ARG A 277 20.06 6.52 6.80
CA ARG A 277 19.26 7.76 6.73
C ARG A 277 17.97 7.62 5.93
N MET A 278 18.00 6.88 4.82
CA MET A 278 16.82 6.60 3.99
C MET A 278 15.79 5.72 4.72
N ILE A 279 16.26 4.78 5.56
CA ILE A 279 15.39 3.95 6.40
C ILE A 279 14.82 4.74 7.56
N GLU A 280 15.62 5.59 8.21
CA GLU A 280 15.21 6.39 9.36
C GLU A 280 14.14 7.43 9.01
N SER A 281 14.30 8.16 7.91
CA SER A 281 13.45 9.30 7.57
C SER A 281 13.32 9.55 6.08
N ASP A 282 12.25 10.24 5.72
CA ASP A 282 11.89 10.55 4.35
C ASP A 282 12.56 11.86 3.85
N GLU A 283 13.45 12.47 4.67
CA GLU A 283 14.26 13.68 4.43
C GLU A 283 15.03 13.67 3.08
N LEU A 284 15.41 12.50 2.57
CA LEU A 284 16.07 12.39 1.25
C LEU A 284 15.13 12.78 0.10
N PHE A 285 13.83 12.50 0.21
CA PHE A 285 12.84 12.89 -0.80
C PHE A 285 12.60 14.41 -0.81
N GLU A 286 12.66 15.05 0.36
CA GLU A 286 12.56 16.50 0.50
C GLU A 286 13.78 17.21 -0.12
N ALA A 287 14.97 16.62 -0.03
CA ALA A 287 16.22 17.20 -0.50
C ALA A 287 16.53 16.97 -2.00
N ASP A 288 16.32 15.76 -2.51
CA ASP A 288 16.43 15.40 -3.94
C ASP A 288 15.49 14.22 -4.25
N ALA A 289 14.23 14.53 -4.54
CA ALA A 289 13.22 13.51 -4.86
C ALA A 289 13.69 12.54 -5.97
N LEU A 290 14.24 13.04 -7.08
CA LEU A 290 14.72 12.20 -8.18
C LEU A 290 15.89 11.30 -7.77
N GLY A 291 16.77 11.78 -6.90
CA GLY A 291 17.81 10.97 -6.28
C GLY A 291 17.28 9.94 -5.30
N ALA A 292 16.34 10.31 -4.45
CA ALA A 292 15.68 9.41 -3.50
C ALA A 292 14.91 8.29 -4.21
N TYR A 293 14.20 8.59 -5.31
CA TYR A 293 13.60 7.59 -6.19
C TYR A 293 14.65 6.62 -6.76
N ALA A 294 15.77 7.11 -7.29
CA ALA A 294 16.82 6.23 -7.82
C ALA A 294 17.46 5.32 -6.76
N LEU A 295 17.67 5.84 -5.54
CA LEU A 295 18.18 5.05 -4.39
C LEU A 295 17.16 4.01 -3.92
N SER A 296 15.90 4.40 -3.79
CA SER A 296 14.79 3.53 -3.38
C SER A 296 14.61 2.36 -4.34
N TRP A 297 14.56 2.64 -5.65
CA TRP A 297 14.55 1.61 -6.68
C TRP A 297 15.79 0.72 -6.60
N GLY A 298 16.99 1.29 -6.41
CA GLY A 298 18.23 0.52 -6.34
C GLY A 298 18.25 -0.50 -5.19
N VAL A 299 17.84 -0.08 -3.99
CA VAL A 299 17.75 -0.96 -2.82
C VAL A 299 16.67 -2.03 -3.02
N THR A 300 15.49 -1.64 -3.48
CA THR A 300 14.41 -2.61 -3.77
C THR A 300 14.83 -3.62 -4.83
N PHE A 301 15.39 -3.18 -5.97
CA PHE A 301 15.85 -4.06 -7.04
C PHE A 301 16.89 -5.06 -6.53
N HIS A 302 17.92 -4.58 -5.82
CA HIS A 302 18.94 -5.43 -5.22
C HIS A 302 18.34 -6.46 -4.23
N LEU A 303 17.37 -6.06 -3.41
CA LEU A 303 16.69 -6.96 -2.47
C LEU A 303 15.77 -7.96 -3.18
N MET A 304 15.11 -7.59 -4.27
CA MET A 304 14.27 -8.48 -5.09
C MET A 304 15.11 -9.53 -5.84
N GLU A 305 16.29 -9.16 -6.33
CA GLU A 305 17.21 -10.08 -7.02
C GLU A 305 17.96 -11.00 -6.04
N THR A 306 18.47 -10.46 -4.91
CA THR A 306 19.35 -11.22 -4.01
C THR A 306 18.65 -11.88 -2.81
N ARG A 307 17.55 -11.29 -2.33
CA ARG A 307 16.90 -11.63 -1.04
C ARG A 307 15.37 -11.49 -1.08
N PRO A 308 14.65 -11.99 -2.10
CA PRO A 308 13.25 -11.65 -2.31
C PRO A 308 12.33 -12.08 -1.17
N ARG A 309 12.62 -13.18 -0.46
CA ARG A 309 11.83 -13.62 0.71
C ARG A 309 11.96 -12.66 1.88
N GLN A 310 13.17 -12.16 2.13
CA GLN A 310 13.44 -11.15 3.14
C GLN A 310 12.82 -9.80 2.76
N TYR A 311 12.84 -9.44 1.47
CA TYR A 311 12.12 -8.26 0.98
C TYR A 311 10.61 -8.38 1.20
N VAL A 312 10.01 -9.54 0.94
CA VAL A 312 8.61 -9.82 1.28
C VAL A 312 8.34 -9.77 2.78
N LYS A 313 9.26 -10.27 3.62
CA LYS A 313 9.16 -10.09 5.08
C LYS A 313 9.16 -8.60 5.44
N LEU A 314 10.08 -7.80 4.89
CA LEU A 314 10.18 -6.36 5.16
C LEU A 314 8.91 -5.60 4.75
N LEU A 315 8.43 -5.83 3.53
CA LEU A 315 7.20 -5.24 3.01
C LEU A 315 6.00 -5.55 3.91
N THR A 316 5.83 -6.82 4.30
CA THR A 316 4.56 -7.34 4.81
C THR A 316 4.53 -7.59 6.33
N SER A 317 5.54 -7.08 7.04
CA SER A 317 5.58 -6.91 8.49
C SER A 317 5.65 -5.42 8.85
N ARG A 318 5.55 -5.09 10.14
CA ARG A 318 5.57 -3.70 10.63
C ARG A 318 6.55 -3.58 11.79
N ALA A 319 7.26 -2.46 11.84
CA ALA A 319 7.88 -2.02 13.09
C ALA A 319 6.79 -1.85 14.16
N GLU A 320 7.09 -2.22 15.41
CA GLU A 320 6.18 -1.89 16.51
C GLU A 320 6.11 -0.36 16.66
N GLU A 321 4.91 0.24 16.60
CA GLU A 321 4.71 1.68 16.82
C GLU A 321 4.84 2.08 18.32
N LYS A 322 5.76 1.45 19.04
CA LYS A 322 6.12 1.75 20.43
C LYS A 322 7.12 2.90 20.47
N GLY A 323 6.65 4.12 20.19
CA GLY A 323 7.48 5.32 20.26
C GLY A 323 6.71 6.62 20.01
N ARG A 324 6.63 7.48 21.04
CA ARG A 324 6.00 8.80 20.91
C ARG A 324 6.97 9.85 20.35
N SER A 325 8.26 9.69 20.60
CA SER A 325 9.32 10.55 20.08
C SER A 325 9.76 10.16 18.66
N GLU A 326 10.42 11.09 17.97
CA GLU A 326 11.01 10.84 16.65
C GLU A 326 12.19 9.87 16.72
N VAL A 327 13.01 9.96 17.77
CA VAL A 327 14.18 9.10 18.00
C VAL A 327 13.77 7.63 18.10
N GLU A 328 12.72 7.33 18.88
CA GLU A 328 12.17 5.97 18.99
C GLU A 328 11.67 5.45 17.64
N ARG A 329 11.02 6.30 16.82
CA ARG A 329 10.55 5.90 15.49
C ARG A 329 11.69 5.62 14.51
N LYS A 330 12.71 6.47 14.47
CA LYS A 330 13.92 6.28 13.64
C LYS A 330 14.62 4.96 14.01
N ALA A 331 14.81 4.71 15.31
CA ALA A 331 15.35 3.44 15.81
C ALA A 331 14.47 2.22 15.49
N ALA A 332 13.15 2.33 15.61
CA ALA A 332 12.23 1.25 15.29
C ALA A 332 12.23 0.86 13.79
N ARG A 333 12.33 1.85 12.88
CA ARG A 333 12.48 1.59 11.44
C ARG A 333 13.77 0.82 11.14
N LEU A 334 14.91 1.21 11.74
CA LEU A 334 16.18 0.49 11.61
C LEU A 334 16.12 -0.94 12.19
N ALA A 335 15.57 -1.10 13.39
CA ALA A 335 15.45 -2.42 14.03
C ALA A 335 14.58 -3.37 13.20
N HIS A 336 13.43 -2.90 12.71
CA HIS A 336 12.54 -3.65 11.82
C HIS A 336 13.22 -4.05 10.50
N PHE A 337 14.01 -3.14 9.90
CA PHE A 337 14.80 -3.45 8.71
C PHE A 337 15.81 -4.57 8.98
N VAL A 338 16.60 -4.48 10.06
CA VAL A 338 17.60 -5.50 10.41
C VAL A 338 16.93 -6.85 10.71
N GLU A 339 15.80 -6.85 11.41
CA GLU A 339 15.05 -8.06 11.72
C GLU A 339 14.42 -8.72 10.47
N ALA A 340 13.98 -7.92 9.50
CA ALA A 340 13.37 -8.39 8.27
C ALA A 340 14.39 -8.86 7.23
N VAL A 341 15.47 -8.09 7.04
CA VAL A 341 16.48 -8.32 6.00
C VAL A 341 17.65 -9.20 6.47
N GLY A 342 17.95 -9.19 7.79
CA GLY A 342 19.00 -10.00 8.39
C GLY A 342 20.43 -9.44 8.24
N VAL A 343 20.56 -8.15 7.91
CA VAL A 343 21.85 -7.47 7.69
C VAL A 343 21.75 -6.01 8.12
N GLN A 344 22.86 -5.41 8.58
CA GLN A 344 22.88 -3.98 8.89
C GLN A 344 22.84 -3.13 7.61
N PRO A 345 22.19 -1.95 7.62
CA PRO A 345 22.16 -1.03 6.49
C PRO A 345 23.55 -0.72 5.91
N GLU A 346 24.57 -0.55 6.73
CA GLU A 346 25.92 -0.18 6.30
C GLU A 346 26.60 -1.30 5.49
N TRP A 347 26.28 -2.56 5.78
CA TRP A 347 26.76 -3.71 4.98
C TRP A 347 25.96 -3.84 3.68
N LEU A 348 24.63 -3.68 3.72
CA LEU A 348 23.82 -3.73 2.49
C LEU A 348 24.15 -2.57 1.55
N GLU A 349 24.49 -1.39 2.07
CA GLU A 349 24.97 -0.23 1.30
C GLU A 349 26.21 -0.59 0.45
N VAL A 350 27.17 -1.33 1.02
CA VAL A 350 28.36 -1.81 0.31
C VAL A 350 28.00 -2.85 -0.75
N GLU A 351 27.05 -3.75 -0.46
CA GLU A 351 26.59 -4.74 -1.41
C GLU A 351 25.85 -4.11 -2.60
N VAL A 352 24.91 -3.20 -2.35
CA VAL A 352 24.15 -2.44 -3.36
C VAL A 352 25.13 -1.73 -4.30
N ASN A 353 26.13 -1.03 -3.75
CA ASN A 353 27.14 -0.36 -4.56
C ASN A 353 27.91 -1.33 -5.47
N ARG A 354 28.46 -2.42 -4.91
CA ARG A 354 29.20 -3.44 -5.68
C ARG A 354 28.33 -4.14 -6.72
N TYR A 355 27.08 -4.41 -6.40
CA TYR A 355 26.12 -5.04 -7.30
C TYR A 355 25.90 -4.17 -8.54
N PHE A 356 25.62 -2.88 -8.36
CA PHE A 356 25.45 -1.95 -9.48
C PHE A 356 26.77 -1.54 -10.16
N GLU A 357 27.93 -1.70 -9.52
CA GLU A 357 29.24 -1.61 -10.18
C GLU A 357 29.49 -2.77 -11.16
N ALA A 358 28.99 -3.98 -10.84
CA ALA A 358 29.10 -5.17 -11.67
C ALA A 358 27.94 -5.34 -12.68
N LEU A 359 26.79 -4.69 -12.44
CA LEU A 359 25.61 -4.77 -13.30
C LEU A 359 25.79 -3.97 -14.59
N GLY A 360 25.55 -4.60 -15.73
CA GLY A 360 25.63 -3.97 -17.04
C GLY A 360 25.13 -4.88 -18.17
N PRO A 361 25.19 -4.43 -19.44
CA PRO A 361 24.67 -5.18 -20.60
C PRO A 361 25.27 -6.58 -20.84
N SER A 362 26.33 -6.96 -20.12
CA SER A 362 26.98 -8.27 -20.21
C SER A 362 26.80 -9.14 -18.96
N SER A 363 26.01 -8.68 -17.98
CA SER A 363 25.61 -9.49 -16.82
C SER A 363 24.76 -10.69 -17.28
N ARG A 364 24.92 -11.81 -16.59
CA ARG A 364 24.15 -13.05 -16.81
C ARG A 364 23.31 -13.35 -15.58
#